data_AF-A0A7Y9JYV5-F1
#
_entry.id   AF-A0A7Y9JYV5-F1
#
_cell.length_a   1.000
_cell.length_b   1.000
_cell.length_c   1.000
_cell.angle_alpha   90.00
_cell.angle_beta   90.00
_cell.angle_gamma   90.00
#
_symmetry.space_group_name_H-M   'P 1'
#
loop_
_entity.id
_entity.type
_entity.pdbx_description
1 polymer ?
#
loop_
_entity_poly.entity_id
_entity_poly.type
_entity_poly.pdbx_seq_one_letter_code
_entity_poly.pdbx_strand_id
1 'polypeptide(L)'
;MAERPVRRAPVRAVRVLLVIYLAAVAAVTLGPAPADAGTLSRVERLVAWLTAHGLPVTYLGVEAVANVVMFVPFGVLVSLALPARARGGDRVVVPLALVTSAAIETVQRWLPTRVPTVQDVVLNTVGAALGLLALRVVLAVRRRRAGDGAGVAARATGDDPRRQAPSASRIGPSVK
;
A
#
# COMPACT_ATOMS: atom_id res chain seq x y z
N MET A 1 -18.52 28.15 -21.14
CA MET A 1 -17.45 27.21 -20.76
C MET A 1 -17.31 27.23 -19.25
N ALA A 2 -17.40 26.10 -18.56
CA ALA A 2 -17.15 26.02 -17.11
C ALA A 2 -15.90 25.19 -16.86
N GLU A 3 -14.81 25.84 -16.44
CA GLU A 3 -13.61 25.14 -16.00
C GLU A 3 -13.91 24.35 -14.72
N ARG A 4 -14.05 23.03 -14.83
CA ARG A 4 -14.16 22.17 -13.65
C ARG A 4 -12.80 22.22 -12.92
N PRO A 5 -12.72 22.73 -11.67
CA PRO A 5 -11.45 22.93 -11.00
C PRO A 5 -10.69 21.61 -10.88
N VAL A 6 -9.43 21.62 -11.34
CA VAL A 6 -8.60 20.42 -11.49
C VAL A 6 -8.45 19.69 -10.15
N ARG A 7 -8.63 18.36 -10.20
CA ARG A 7 -8.76 17.40 -9.08
C ARG A 7 -7.65 17.48 -8.00
N ARG A 8 -7.63 18.52 -7.15
CA ARG A 8 -6.71 18.67 -6.00
C ARG A 8 -7.24 18.09 -4.68
N ALA A 9 -8.56 17.87 -4.57
CA ALA A 9 -9.20 17.29 -3.39
C ALA A 9 -8.65 15.92 -2.91
N PRO A 10 -8.37 14.91 -3.78
CA PRO A 10 -8.04 13.57 -3.30
C PRO A 10 -6.73 13.50 -2.49
N VAL A 11 -5.69 14.25 -2.89
CA VAL A 11 -4.39 14.22 -2.19
C VAL A 11 -4.48 14.89 -0.81
N ARG A 12 -5.30 15.94 -0.66
CA ARG A 12 -5.56 16.55 0.66
C ARG A 12 -6.27 15.57 1.59
N ALA A 13 -7.30 14.90 1.11
CA ALA A 13 -8.03 13.88 1.88
C ALA A 13 -7.11 12.71 2.30
N VAL A 14 -6.27 12.20 1.39
CA VAL A 14 -5.27 11.16 1.71
C VAL A 14 -4.28 11.63 2.78
N ARG A 15 -3.82 12.88 2.74
CA ARG A 15 -2.90 13.43 3.76
C ARG A 15 -3.56 13.58 5.13
N VAL A 16 -4.82 14.04 5.18
CA VAL A 16 -5.59 14.08 6.43
C VAL A 16 -5.78 12.68 6.99
N LEU A 17 -6.15 11.71 6.15
CA LEU A 17 -6.28 10.31 6.54
C LEU A 17 -4.94 9.72 7.03
N LEU A 18 -3.82 10.04 6.38
CA LEU A 18 -2.48 9.65 6.81
C LEU A 18 -2.14 10.23 8.20
N VAL A 19 -2.45 11.50 8.47
CA VAL A 19 -2.24 12.11 9.79
C VAL A 19 -3.08 11.44 10.87
N ILE A 20 -4.37 11.20 10.60
CA ILE A 20 -5.28 10.49 11.53
C ILE A 20 -4.78 9.06 11.80
N TYR A 21 -4.36 8.35 10.74
CA TYR A 21 -3.79 7.01 10.85
C TYR A 21 -2.47 6.98 11.64
N LEU A 22 -1.55 7.93 11.40
CA LEU A 22 -0.30 8.02 12.16
C LEU A 22 -0.55 8.34 13.63
N ALA A 23 -1.54 9.18 13.95
CA ALA A 23 -1.96 9.44 15.32
C ALA A 23 -2.54 8.18 15.99
N ALA A 24 -3.33 7.38 15.25
CA ALA A 24 -3.84 6.10 15.75
C ALA A 24 -2.73 5.06 15.97
N VAL A 25 -1.76 4.95 15.04
CA VAL A 25 -0.57 4.10 15.23
C VAL A 25 0.21 4.53 16.46
N ALA A 26 0.50 5.83 16.61
CA ALA A 26 1.20 6.36 17.78
C ALA A 26 0.43 6.08 19.09
N ALA A 27 -0.89 6.23 19.11
CA ALA A 27 -1.70 5.89 20.29
C ALA A 27 -1.63 4.39 20.64
N VAL A 28 -1.61 3.50 19.64
CA VAL A 28 -1.52 2.05 19.83
C VAL A 28 -0.12 1.59 20.26
N THR A 29 0.96 2.20 19.73
CA THR A 29 2.35 1.78 20.01
C THR A 29 2.97 2.47 21.22
N LEU A 30 2.62 3.75 21.46
CA LEU A 30 3.14 4.55 22.57
C LEU A 30 2.18 4.61 23.77
N GLY A 31 0.95 4.12 23.65
CA GLY A 31 0.08 3.86 24.79
C GLY A 31 0.63 2.75 25.69
N PRO A 32 -0.01 2.50 26.87
CA PRO A 32 0.33 1.36 27.72
C PRO A 32 0.32 0.06 26.91
N ALA A 33 1.24 -0.86 27.22
CA ALA A 33 1.17 -2.18 26.60
C ALA A 33 -0.12 -2.93 27.01
N PRO A 34 -0.58 -3.89 26.19
CA PRO A 34 -1.59 -4.91 26.50
C PRO A 34 -1.37 -5.81 27.75
N ALA A 35 -0.67 -5.31 28.78
CA ALA A 35 -0.39 -6.01 30.03
C ALA A 35 -1.58 -5.98 31.02
N ASP A 36 -2.70 -5.34 30.66
CA ASP A 36 -3.94 -5.47 31.43
C ASP A 36 -4.60 -6.83 31.13
N ALA A 37 -5.16 -7.47 32.16
CA ALA A 37 -5.79 -8.79 32.03
C ALA A 37 -6.91 -8.83 30.96
N GLY A 38 -7.54 -7.68 30.69
CA GLY A 38 -8.54 -7.53 29.65
C GLY A 38 -7.98 -7.77 28.24
N THR A 39 -6.82 -7.20 27.91
CA THR A 39 -6.25 -7.31 26.56
C THR A 39 -5.47 -8.62 26.38
N LEU A 40 -4.70 -9.06 27.37
CA LEU A 40 -4.00 -10.35 27.34
C LEU A 40 -4.98 -11.49 26.98
N SER A 41 -6.11 -11.55 27.69
CA SER A 41 -7.14 -12.56 27.48
C SER A 41 -7.81 -12.51 26.09
N ARG A 42 -7.79 -11.36 25.39
CA ARG A 42 -8.30 -11.25 24.01
C ARG A 42 -7.37 -11.93 23.02
N VAL A 43 -6.05 -11.71 23.17
CA VAL A 43 -5.05 -12.34 22.30
C VAL A 43 -4.97 -13.84 22.57
N GLU A 44 -5.02 -14.26 23.84
CA GLU A 44 -5.09 -15.67 24.23
C GLU A 44 -6.32 -16.38 23.62
N ARG A 45 -7.51 -15.76 23.68
CA ARG A 45 -8.71 -16.30 23.02
C ARG A 45 -8.55 -16.41 21.50
N LEU A 46 -7.89 -15.44 20.86
CA LEU A 46 -7.62 -15.49 19.42
C LEU A 46 -6.62 -16.61 19.07
N VAL A 47 -5.53 -16.75 19.83
CA VAL A 47 -4.54 -17.84 19.68
C VAL A 47 -5.18 -19.20 19.88
N ALA A 48 -5.97 -19.38 20.93
CA ALA A 48 -6.69 -20.63 21.21
C ALA A 48 -7.69 -20.96 20.08
N TRP A 49 -8.44 -19.96 19.60
CA TRP A 49 -9.39 -20.14 18.49
C TRP A 49 -8.67 -20.55 17.19
N LEU A 50 -7.60 -19.84 16.80
CA LEU A 50 -6.81 -20.17 15.60
C LEU A 50 -6.20 -21.57 15.70
N THR A 51 -5.65 -21.93 16.86
CA THR A 51 -5.06 -23.26 17.11
C THR A 51 -6.10 -24.37 17.03
N ALA A 52 -7.30 -24.16 17.58
CA ALA A 52 -8.42 -25.09 17.47
C ALA A 52 -8.92 -25.30 16.02
N HIS A 53 -8.69 -24.32 15.13
CA HIS A 53 -8.98 -24.42 13.69
C HIS A 53 -7.77 -24.89 12.85
N GLY A 54 -6.77 -25.51 13.48
CA GLY A 54 -5.63 -26.13 12.80
C GLY A 54 -4.53 -25.16 12.36
N LEU A 55 -4.54 -23.92 12.85
CA LEU A 55 -3.47 -22.94 12.62
C LEU A 55 -2.58 -22.85 13.88
N PRO A 56 -1.42 -23.55 13.93
CA PRO A 56 -0.55 -23.56 15.12
C PRO A 56 0.18 -22.22 15.26
N VAL A 57 -0.52 -21.23 15.84
CA VAL A 57 -0.01 -19.88 16.08
C VAL A 57 0.38 -19.71 17.55
N THR A 58 1.37 -18.86 17.81
CA THR A 58 1.74 -18.43 19.16
C THR A 58 1.28 -16.99 19.40
N TYR A 59 1.25 -16.57 20.66
CA TYR A 59 1.03 -15.17 21.04
C TYR A 59 2.00 -14.22 20.29
N LEU A 60 3.30 -14.54 20.31
CA LEU A 60 4.34 -13.81 19.56
C LEU A 60 4.10 -13.81 18.04
N GLY A 61 3.57 -14.89 17.49
CA GLY A 61 3.19 -14.97 16.07
C GLY A 61 2.03 -14.03 15.71
N VAL A 62 1.04 -13.90 16.60
CA VAL A 62 -0.08 -12.95 16.44
C VAL A 62 0.41 -11.50 16.54
N GLU A 63 1.28 -11.18 17.50
CA GLU A 63 1.91 -9.86 17.60
C GLU A 63 2.74 -9.52 16.36
N ALA A 64 3.53 -10.48 15.87
CA ALA A 64 4.32 -10.30 14.66
C ALA A 64 3.45 -9.99 13.42
N VAL A 65 2.36 -10.75 13.23
CA VAL A 65 1.38 -10.49 12.16
C VAL A 65 0.69 -9.14 12.36
N ALA A 66 0.34 -8.76 13.59
CA ALA A 66 -0.28 -7.48 13.89
C ALA A 66 0.62 -6.29 13.48
N ASN A 67 1.93 -6.37 13.73
CA ASN A 67 2.88 -5.33 13.32
C ASN A 67 3.00 -5.21 11.79
N VAL A 68 3.08 -6.33 11.06
CA VAL A 68 3.02 -6.32 9.59
C VAL A 68 1.71 -5.69 9.08
N VAL A 69 0.56 -6.14 9.59
CA VAL A 69 -0.76 -5.64 9.18
C VAL A 69 -0.94 -4.15 9.52
N MET A 70 -0.47 -3.71 10.69
CA MET A 70 -0.53 -2.32 11.13
C MET A 70 0.17 -1.38 10.14
N PHE A 71 1.29 -1.78 9.54
CA PHE A 71 2.05 -0.96 8.59
C PHE A 71 1.67 -1.15 7.10
N VAL A 72 0.81 -2.11 6.74
CA VAL A 72 0.27 -2.20 5.36
C VAL A 72 -0.44 -0.90 4.93
N PRO A 73 -1.33 -0.29 5.74
CA PRO A 73 -1.91 1.02 5.44
C PRO A 73 -0.88 2.15 5.32
N PHE A 74 0.22 2.14 6.10
CA PHE A 74 1.32 3.11 5.97
C PHE A 74 1.87 3.11 4.54
N GLY A 75 2.21 1.92 4.03
CA GLY A 75 2.74 1.75 2.68
C GLY A 75 1.82 2.31 1.59
N VAL A 76 0.51 2.07 1.72
CA VAL A 76 -0.51 2.58 0.79
C VAL A 76 -0.68 4.11 0.91
N LEU A 77 -0.88 4.62 2.13
CA LEU A 77 -1.22 6.03 2.37
C LEU A 77 -0.05 6.96 2.07
N VAL A 78 1.18 6.61 2.43
CA VAL A 78 2.38 7.40 2.08
C VAL A 78 2.55 7.44 0.55
N SER A 79 2.41 6.31 -0.13
CA SER A 79 2.48 6.25 -1.60
C SER A 79 1.43 7.13 -2.29
N LEU A 80 0.20 7.20 -1.75
CA LEU A 80 -0.87 8.04 -2.29
C LEU A 80 -0.75 9.53 -1.89
N ALA A 81 -0.07 9.85 -0.79
CA ALA A 81 0.16 11.22 -0.33
C ALA A 81 1.25 11.95 -1.13
N LEU A 82 2.14 11.19 -1.79
CA LEU A 82 3.24 11.68 -2.62
C LEU A 82 2.75 12.16 -4.01
N PRO A 83 3.37 13.20 -4.59
CA PRO A 83 2.95 13.72 -5.90
C PRO A 83 3.28 12.73 -7.03
N ALA A 84 2.25 12.32 -7.78
CA ALA A 84 2.36 11.34 -8.89
C ALA A 84 3.32 11.75 -10.04
N ARG A 85 3.84 12.98 -10.06
CA ARG A 85 4.86 13.45 -11.03
C ARG A 85 6.31 13.17 -10.62
N ALA A 86 6.57 12.79 -9.37
CA ALA A 86 7.91 12.41 -8.93
C ALA A 86 8.26 11.00 -9.45
N ARG A 87 9.06 10.92 -10.52
CA ARG A 87 9.61 9.64 -11.02
C ARG A 87 10.46 9.01 -9.91
N GLY A 88 9.92 7.98 -9.26
CA GLY A 88 10.57 7.31 -8.13
C GLY A 88 10.14 7.79 -6.74
N GLY A 89 9.07 8.59 -6.60
CA GLY A 89 8.57 9.06 -5.31
C GLY A 89 8.38 7.93 -4.27
N ASP A 90 7.76 6.82 -4.67
CA ASP A 90 7.55 5.62 -3.85
C ASP A 90 8.84 5.04 -3.21
N ARG A 91 10.03 5.36 -3.72
CA ARG A 91 11.31 4.83 -3.19
C ARG A 91 11.53 5.25 -1.73
N VAL A 92 10.92 6.35 -1.28
CA VAL A 92 11.03 6.82 0.10
C VAL A 92 10.12 6.07 1.08
N VAL A 93 9.14 5.27 0.61
CA VAL A 93 8.13 4.63 1.46
C VAL A 93 8.76 3.64 2.44
N VAL A 94 9.65 2.77 1.96
CA VAL A 94 10.32 1.76 2.81
C VAL A 94 11.34 2.41 3.76
N PRO A 95 12.22 3.34 3.34
CA PRO A 95 13.05 4.13 4.26
C PRO A 95 12.25 4.91 5.31
N LEU A 96 11.11 5.51 4.94
CA LEU A 96 10.27 6.26 5.88
C LEU A 96 9.59 5.34 6.90
N ALA A 97 9.16 4.15 6.49
CA ALA A 97 8.64 3.13 7.39
C ALA A 97 9.70 2.65 8.39
N LEU A 98 10.92 2.37 7.90
CA LEU A 98 12.07 2.01 8.72
C LEU A 98 12.38 3.08 9.78
N VAL A 99 12.50 4.34 9.36
CA VAL A 99 12.77 5.48 10.26
C VAL A 99 11.62 5.70 11.25
N THR A 100 10.37 5.59 10.80
CA THR A 100 9.19 5.74 11.68
C THR A 100 9.13 4.64 12.73
N SER A 101 9.36 3.38 12.34
CA SER A 101 9.37 2.27 13.28
C SER A 101 10.56 2.33 14.24
N ALA A 102 11.75 2.71 13.77
CA ALA A 102 12.92 2.91 14.62
C ALA A 102 12.73 4.08 15.61
N ALA A 103 11.99 5.12 15.22
CA ALA A 103 11.62 6.22 16.11
C ALA A 103 10.63 5.78 17.20
N ILE A 104 9.58 5.01 16.85
CA ILE A 104 8.63 4.42 17.80
C ILE A 104 9.39 3.57 18.84
N GLU A 105 10.23 2.66 18.37
CA GLU A 105 11.11 1.81 19.17
C GLU A 105 12.05 2.59 20.10
N THR A 106 12.63 3.68 19.59
CA THR A 106 13.51 4.55 20.38
C THR A 106 12.75 5.26 21.49
N VAL A 107 11.48 5.65 21.25
CA VAL A 107 10.61 6.23 22.29
C VAL A 107 10.18 5.15 23.29
N GLN A 108 9.88 3.94 22.84
CA GLN A 108 9.45 2.82 23.70
C GLN A 108 10.49 2.41 24.74
N ARG A 109 11.79 2.66 24.52
CA ARG A 109 12.86 2.52 25.55
C ARG A 109 12.61 3.32 26.83
N TRP A 110 11.78 4.36 26.76
CA TRP A 110 11.43 5.22 27.90
C TRP A 110 10.03 4.93 28.48
N LEU A 111 9.32 3.95 27.92
CA LEU A 111 7.98 3.53 28.38
C LEU A 111 8.11 2.24 29.21
N PRO A 112 7.85 2.26 30.53
CA PRO A 112 8.13 1.13 31.43
C PRO A 112 7.31 -0.12 31.16
N THR A 113 6.24 -0.03 30.36
CA THR A 113 5.41 -1.18 29.96
C THR A 113 5.77 -1.74 28.59
N ARG A 114 6.68 -1.12 27.83
CA ARG A 114 7.00 -1.50 26.44
C ARG A 114 8.38 -2.16 26.37
N VAL A 115 8.45 -3.26 25.65
CA VAL A 115 9.71 -3.96 25.33
C VAL A 115 10.07 -3.64 23.88
N PRO A 116 11.07 -2.78 23.62
CA PRO A 116 11.50 -2.46 22.27
C PRO A 116 12.21 -3.66 21.61
N THR A 117 11.82 -4.04 20.39
CA THR A 117 12.45 -5.13 19.61
C THR A 117 12.86 -4.72 18.19
N VAL A 118 14.02 -5.21 17.75
CA VAL A 118 14.48 -5.09 16.35
C VAL A 118 13.52 -5.83 15.39
N GLN A 119 12.84 -6.88 15.88
CA GLN A 119 11.84 -7.62 15.12
C GLN A 119 10.70 -6.71 14.66
N ASP A 120 10.23 -5.81 15.52
CA ASP A 120 9.11 -4.92 15.19
C ASP A 120 9.49 -3.89 14.13
N VAL A 121 10.73 -3.39 14.15
CA VAL A 121 11.29 -2.56 13.06
C VAL A 121 11.24 -3.30 11.71
N VAL A 122 11.66 -4.56 11.69
CA VAL A 122 11.67 -5.39 10.48
C VAL A 122 10.24 -5.65 9.99
N LEU A 123 9.34 -6.08 10.88
CA LEU A 123 7.97 -6.45 10.53
C LEU A 123 7.15 -5.25 10.07
N ASN A 124 7.28 -4.09 10.72
CA ASN A 124 6.67 -2.83 10.29
C ASN A 124 7.19 -2.40 8.91
N THR A 125 8.50 -2.55 8.66
CA THR A 125 9.10 -2.25 7.36
C THR A 125 8.60 -3.19 6.25
N VAL A 126 8.44 -4.49 6.55
CA VAL A 126 7.83 -5.48 5.66
C VAL A 126 6.37 -5.14 5.37
N GLY A 127 5.59 -4.76 6.39
CA GLY A 127 4.20 -4.31 6.24
C GLY A 127 4.08 -3.15 5.25
N ALA A 128 4.90 -2.12 5.40
CA ALA A 128 4.91 -0.98 4.48
C ALA A 128 5.32 -1.37 3.05
N ALA A 129 6.27 -2.30 2.88
CA ALA A 129 6.65 -2.82 1.56
C ALA A 129 5.49 -3.60 0.90
N LEU A 130 4.76 -4.42 1.66
CA LEU A 130 3.57 -5.13 1.18
C LEU A 130 2.44 -4.17 0.81
N GLY A 131 2.21 -3.11 1.58
CA GLY A 131 1.25 -2.05 1.26
C GLY A 131 1.56 -1.32 -0.05
N LEU A 132 2.84 -0.94 -0.24
CA LEU A 132 3.32 -0.37 -1.51
C LEU A 132 3.11 -1.34 -2.69
N LEU A 133 3.46 -2.61 -2.51
CA LEU A 133 3.30 -3.64 -3.54
C LEU A 133 1.83 -3.84 -3.92
N ALA A 134 0.93 -3.97 -2.94
CA ALA A 134 -0.50 -4.13 -3.15
C ALA A 134 -1.09 -2.95 -3.95
N LEU A 135 -0.73 -1.71 -3.58
CA LEU A 135 -1.16 -0.52 -4.32
C LEU A 135 -0.67 -0.56 -5.77
N ARG A 136 0.60 -0.92 -6.02
CA ARG A 136 1.16 -1.02 -7.37
C ARG A 136 0.46 -2.08 -8.22
N VAL A 137 0.14 -3.24 -7.65
CA VAL A 137 -0.63 -4.30 -8.33
C VAL A 137 -2.02 -3.79 -8.71
N VAL A 138 -2.75 -3.15 -7.78
CA VAL A 138 -4.09 -2.59 -8.05
C VAL A 138 -4.03 -1.52 -9.15
N LEU A 139 -3.05 -0.62 -9.12
CA LEU A 139 -2.88 0.40 -10.16
C LEU A 139 -2.49 -0.19 -11.51
N ALA A 140 -1.66 -1.23 -11.55
CA ALA A 140 -1.28 -1.93 -12.79
C ALA A 140 -2.48 -2.65 -13.42
N VAL A 141 -3.29 -3.36 -12.63
CA VAL A 141 -4.51 -4.04 -13.11
C VAL A 141 -5.52 -3.03 -13.65
N ARG A 142 -5.73 -1.90 -12.95
CA ARG A 142 -6.63 -0.82 -13.42
C ARG A 142 -6.16 -0.19 -14.74
N ARG A 143 -4.85 0.02 -14.92
CA ARG A 143 -4.27 0.55 -16.17
C ARG A 143 -4.47 -0.39 -17.35
N ARG A 144 -4.28 -1.70 -17.16
CA ARG A 144 -4.52 -2.73 -18.20
C ARG A 144 -5.96 -2.69 -18.69
N ARG A 145 -6.92 -2.84 -17.77
CA ARG A 145 -8.37 -2.82 -18.09
C ARG A 145 -8.82 -1.54 -18.80
N ALA A 146 -8.24 -0.39 -18.46
CA ALA A 146 -8.55 0.88 -19.15
C ALA A 146 -8.02 0.91 -20.59
N GLY A 147 -6.82 0.34 -20.84
CA GLY A 147 -6.28 0.17 -22.19
C GLY A 147 -7.08 -0.81 -23.04
N ASP A 148 -7.49 -1.94 -22.46
CA ASP A 148 -8.30 -2.95 -23.13
C ASP A 148 -9.66 -2.36 -23.57
N GLY A 149 -10.35 -1.65 -22.67
CA GLY A 149 -11.62 -0.98 -22.97
C GLY A 149 -11.51 0.11 -24.04
N ALA A 150 -10.44 0.91 -24.01
CA ALA A 150 -10.17 1.91 -25.05
C ALA A 150 -9.90 1.26 -26.43
N GLY A 151 -9.19 0.13 -26.45
CA GLY A 151 -8.94 -0.63 -27.68
C GLY A 151 -10.20 -1.27 -28.28
N VAL A 152 -11.15 -1.70 -27.44
CA VAL A 152 -12.47 -2.18 -27.90
C VAL A 152 -13.31 -1.04 -28.44
N ALA A 153 -13.35 0.12 -27.76
CA ALA A 153 -14.09 1.29 -28.21
C ALA A 153 -13.60 1.81 -29.57
N ALA A 154 -12.28 1.96 -29.76
CA ALA A 154 -11.69 2.43 -31.02
C ALA A 154 -11.99 1.50 -32.20
N ARG A 155 -12.03 0.18 -31.97
CA ARG A 155 -12.44 -0.80 -32.99
C ARG A 155 -13.92 -0.70 -33.34
N ALA A 156 -14.79 -0.42 -32.37
CA ALA A 156 -16.22 -0.25 -32.59
C ALA A 156 -16.57 1.05 -33.33
N THR A 157 -15.78 2.12 -33.15
CA THR A 157 -15.95 3.39 -33.88
C THR A 157 -15.28 3.41 -35.27
N GLY A 158 -14.66 2.31 -35.70
CA GLY A 158 -13.96 2.21 -36.98
C GLY A 158 -12.61 2.96 -37.05
N ASP A 159 -12.23 3.66 -35.99
CA ASP A 159 -11.02 4.48 -35.87
C ASP A 159 -9.81 3.64 -35.42
N ASP A 160 -9.63 2.46 -36.04
CA ASP A 160 -8.44 1.63 -35.80
C ASP A 160 -7.24 2.25 -36.53
N PRO A 161 -6.23 2.79 -35.80
CA PRO A 161 -5.10 3.46 -36.44
C PRO A 161 -4.28 2.50 -37.32
N ARG A 162 -4.42 1.18 -37.11
CA ARG A 162 -3.73 0.14 -37.90
C ARG A 162 -4.39 -0.09 -39.26
N ARG A 163 -5.65 0.29 -39.45
CA ARG A 163 -6.34 0.23 -40.75
C ARG A 163 -6.05 1.44 -41.65
N GLN A 164 -5.56 2.55 -41.07
CA GLN A 164 -5.24 3.78 -41.82
C GLN A 164 -3.81 3.79 -42.39
N ALA A 165 -3.00 2.76 -42.11
CA ALA A 165 -1.72 2.57 -42.79
C ALA A 165 -1.98 2.25 -44.28
N PRO A 166 -1.49 3.05 -45.25
CA PRO A 166 -1.74 2.80 -46.67
C PRO A 166 -1.20 1.44 -47.10
N SER A 167 -2.00 0.70 -47.88
CA SER A 167 -1.62 -0.59 -48.47
C SER A 167 -0.59 -0.41 -49.58
N ALA A 168 0.65 -0.10 -49.21
CA ALA A 168 1.78 0.05 -50.12
C ALA A 168 2.32 -1.32 -50.61
N SER A 169 1.58 -1.99 -51.50
CA SER A 169 2.08 -3.16 -52.23
C SER A 169 1.29 -3.50 -53.50
N ARG A 170 2.03 -3.79 -54.59
CA ARG A 170 1.58 -4.17 -55.96
C ARG A 170 0.99 -2.99 -56.75
N ILE A 171 1.30 -2.75 -58.03
CA ILE A 171 1.94 -3.54 -59.11
C ILE A 171 3.10 -2.69 -59.71
N GLY A 172 4.19 -3.18 -60.33
CA GLY A 172 4.69 -4.52 -60.67
C GLY A 172 5.83 -4.40 -61.71
N PRO A 173 6.62 -5.45 -62.03
CA PRO A 173 7.73 -5.34 -62.97
C PRO A 173 7.24 -5.35 -64.43
N SER A 174 7.72 -4.43 -65.26
CA SER A 174 7.43 -4.41 -66.71
C SER A 174 8.71 -4.21 -67.52
N VAL A 175 8.79 -4.93 -68.63
CA VAL A 175 10.00 -5.17 -69.43
C VAL A 175 10.23 -4.05 -70.45
N LYS A 176 11.47 -3.56 -70.54
CA LYS A 176 12.26 -3.47 -71.79
C LYS A 176 13.72 -3.12 -71.49
#